data_AF-A0A9W8L657-F1
#
_entry.id   AF-A0A9W8L657-F1
#
_cell.length_a   1.000
_cell.length_b   1.000
_cell.length_c   1.000
_cell.angle_alpha   90.00
_cell.angle_beta   90.00
_cell.angle_gamma   90.00
#
_symmetry.space_group_name_H-M   'P 1'
#
loop_
_entity.id
_entity.type
_entity.pdbx_description
1 polymer ?
#
loop_
_entity_poly.entity_id
_entity_poly.type
_entity_poly.pdbx_seq_one_letter_code
_entity_poly.pdbx_strand_id
1 'polypeptide(L)'
;MDGVEPSGSKPQTKRPNNRSKRLYEPLPMIRQPAMLPRIGQLLDRLGRLLQRISPQSSYLTHLIRSLLSVAQPFRQLYYALTPSNLFWPTLVPAKIQATMHLIRHDQATVDCFIWVPTEWAILWQKGAFGKGILSRSEPTWLPRFTRGQSTRGNGKFLEDITRQRRGERQAARETEPKDKESTQGLTFVPIHSLPLTMEEAEVMEPMQLSFHETLFLSQLKCLQVRDSEGTEYSYETLWRLLCEIDRSPDFALKHAAYCYYRSRGWVVRSGLKFGSDFMLYSKSPAHSHAQYSVVVRHCSQELEEEEQPRALPDSWQFLLSLSRVTSQVRKTLVICYVDPPTGTGTESAQDLASPDLAQYKVREFVVQRFNPNRM
;
A
#
# COMPACT_ATOMS: atom_id res chain seq x y z
N MET A 1 -22.16 -82.73 -11.01
CA MET A 1 -20.73 -82.42 -10.86
C MET A 1 -20.51 -81.03 -11.41
N ASP A 2 -19.58 -80.32 -10.80
CA ASP A 2 -19.05 -78.99 -11.14
C ASP A 2 -19.82 -77.79 -10.58
N GLY A 3 -19.35 -77.38 -9.39
CA GLY A 3 -19.64 -76.10 -8.79
C GLY A 3 -18.70 -75.00 -9.30
N VAL A 4 -19.17 -73.76 -9.22
CA VAL A 4 -18.34 -72.55 -9.29
C VAL A 4 -18.92 -71.56 -8.28
N GLU A 5 -18.07 -71.12 -7.35
CA GLU A 5 -18.34 -70.17 -6.27
C GLU A 5 -18.69 -68.75 -6.79
N PRO A 6 -19.50 -67.96 -6.06
CA PRO A 6 -19.65 -66.54 -6.34
C PRO A 6 -18.49 -65.74 -5.74
N SER A 7 -17.80 -64.98 -6.59
CA SER A 7 -16.66 -64.11 -6.28
C SER A 7 -17.00 -63.04 -5.23
N GLY A 8 -16.20 -62.98 -4.16
CA GLY A 8 -16.31 -62.00 -3.08
C GLY A 8 -16.08 -60.55 -3.51
N SER A 9 -16.98 -59.67 -3.07
CA SER A 9 -16.85 -58.22 -3.14
C SER A 9 -15.82 -57.73 -2.11
N LYS A 10 -14.69 -57.16 -2.57
CA LYS A 10 -13.77 -56.41 -1.71
C LYS A 10 -14.40 -55.04 -1.35
N PRO A 11 -14.37 -54.60 -0.08
CA PRO A 11 -14.84 -53.27 0.27
C PRO A 11 -13.87 -52.22 -0.27
N GLN A 12 -14.38 -51.31 -1.11
CA GLN A 12 -13.65 -50.12 -1.52
C GLN A 12 -13.40 -49.25 -0.29
N THR A 13 -12.15 -49.19 0.15
CA THR A 13 -11.67 -48.20 1.10
C THR A 13 -11.83 -46.82 0.48
N LYS A 14 -12.86 -46.08 0.95
CA LYS A 14 -13.05 -44.66 0.63
C LYS A 14 -11.79 -43.90 1.07
N ARG A 15 -10.92 -43.56 0.10
CA ARG A 15 -9.88 -42.57 0.33
C ARG A 15 -10.56 -41.27 0.77
N PRO A 16 -10.12 -40.61 1.86
CA PRO A 16 -10.71 -39.36 2.29
C PRO A 16 -10.59 -38.33 1.16
N ASN A 17 -11.73 -37.75 0.81
CA ASN A 17 -11.90 -36.80 -0.28
C ASN A 17 -11.15 -35.50 0.07
N ASN A 18 -9.93 -35.34 -0.43
CA ASN A 18 -9.05 -34.19 -0.20
C ASN A 18 -9.58 -32.86 -0.80
N ARG A 19 -10.84 -32.84 -1.29
CA ARG A 19 -11.46 -31.71 -2.00
C ARG A 19 -11.77 -30.51 -1.10
N SER A 20 -11.95 -30.69 0.20
CA SER A 20 -12.22 -29.59 1.13
C SER A 20 -11.00 -28.72 1.44
N LYS A 21 -9.78 -29.13 1.06
CA LYS A 21 -8.55 -28.37 1.35
C LYS A 21 -8.23 -27.24 0.36
N ARG A 22 -8.85 -27.21 -0.82
CA ARG A 22 -8.52 -26.22 -1.88
C ARG A 22 -9.26 -24.89 -1.81
N LEU A 23 -10.23 -24.73 -0.90
CA LEU A 23 -11.12 -23.56 -0.90
C LEU A 23 -10.56 -22.34 -0.17
N TYR A 24 -9.46 -22.49 0.58
CA TYR A 24 -8.93 -21.46 1.47
C TYR A 24 -7.40 -21.43 1.47
N GLU A 25 -6.78 -21.39 0.30
CA GLU A 25 -5.35 -21.08 0.24
C GLU A 25 -5.17 -19.56 0.26
N PRO A 26 -4.54 -19.00 1.31
CA PRO A 26 -4.22 -17.58 1.33
C PRO A 26 -3.28 -17.24 0.16
N LEU A 27 -3.30 -15.98 -0.28
CA LEU A 27 -2.36 -15.50 -1.28
C LEU A 27 -0.92 -15.83 -0.85
N PRO A 28 -0.06 -16.19 -1.82
CA PRO A 28 1.30 -16.60 -1.49
C PRO A 28 1.99 -15.46 -0.75
N MET A 29 2.62 -15.82 0.37
CA MET A 29 3.49 -14.90 1.06
C MET A 29 4.71 -14.68 0.17
N ILE A 30 4.85 -13.47 -0.40
CA ILE A 30 5.95 -13.19 -1.32
C ILE A 30 7.29 -13.26 -0.58
N ARG A 31 7.28 -12.95 0.72
CA ARG A 31 8.49 -12.82 1.54
C ARG A 31 8.23 -13.28 2.97
N GLN A 32 9.13 -14.10 3.52
CA GLN A 32 9.06 -14.46 4.93
C GLN A 32 9.30 -13.21 5.80
N PRO A 33 8.57 -13.05 6.92
CA PRO A 33 8.94 -12.06 7.91
C PRO A 33 10.37 -12.39 8.35
N ALA A 34 11.30 -11.46 8.22
CA ALA A 34 12.64 -11.68 8.73
C ALA A 34 12.53 -12.03 10.22
N MET A 35 13.19 -13.09 10.69
CA MET A 35 13.27 -13.47 12.12
C MET A 35 13.99 -12.40 12.98
N LEU A 36 14.47 -11.30 12.38
CA LEU A 36 15.31 -10.28 12.98
C LEU A 36 14.64 -9.03 13.62
N PRO A 37 13.29 -8.84 13.74
CA PRO A 37 12.73 -7.69 14.44
C PRO A 37 13.01 -7.72 15.95
N ARG A 38 13.25 -8.92 16.52
CA ARG A 38 13.63 -9.05 17.94
C ARG A 38 15.00 -8.45 18.22
N ILE A 39 15.98 -8.64 17.33
CA ILE A 39 17.36 -8.17 17.56
C ILE A 39 17.47 -6.66 17.38
N GLY A 40 16.87 -6.08 16.33
CA GLY A 40 16.89 -4.63 16.12
C GLY A 40 16.19 -3.85 17.25
N GLN A 41 15.03 -4.32 17.69
CA GLN A 41 14.33 -3.71 18.83
C GLN A 41 15.07 -3.92 20.15
N LEU A 42 15.77 -5.04 20.33
CA LEU A 42 16.64 -5.29 21.48
C LEU A 42 17.81 -4.30 21.48
N LEU A 43 18.47 -4.08 20.33
CA LEU A 43 19.56 -3.13 20.19
C LEU A 43 19.12 -1.67 20.43
N ASP A 44 17.93 -1.28 19.97
CA ASP A 44 17.36 0.05 20.24
C ASP A 44 16.90 0.23 21.70
N ARG A 45 16.43 -0.85 22.34
CA ARG A 45 16.12 -0.84 23.78
C ARG A 45 17.40 -0.73 24.59
N LEU A 46 18.44 -1.50 24.25
CA LEU A 46 19.77 -1.42 24.86
C LEU A 46 20.40 -0.05 24.66
N GLY A 47 20.35 0.52 23.45
CA GLY A 47 20.86 1.86 23.16
C GLY A 47 20.18 2.95 23.99
N ARG A 48 18.85 2.89 24.16
CA ARG A 48 18.10 3.83 25.02
C ARG A 48 18.32 3.59 26.51
N LEU A 49 18.51 2.35 26.93
CA LEU A 49 18.87 2.01 28.31
C LEU A 49 20.25 2.58 28.66
N LEU A 50 21.21 2.41 27.74
CA LEU A 50 22.58 2.91 27.87
C LEU A 50 22.66 4.43 27.83
N GLN A 51 21.77 5.11 27.09
CA GLN A 51 21.67 6.58 27.09
C GLN A 51 21.04 7.17 28.36
N ARG A 52 20.28 6.38 29.13
CA ARG A 52 19.69 6.80 30.42
C ARG A 52 20.63 6.66 31.60
N ILE A 53 21.71 5.90 31.46
CA ILE A 53 22.75 5.77 32.48
C ILE A 53 23.61 7.04 32.38
N SER A 54 23.54 7.90 33.41
CA SER A 54 24.38 9.10 33.44
C SER A 54 25.86 8.69 33.46
N PRO A 55 26.73 9.38 32.70
CA PRO A 55 28.11 8.94 32.57
C PRO A 55 28.92 9.46 33.76
N GLN A 56 29.03 8.67 34.84
CA GLN A 56 30.05 8.93 35.86
C GLN A 56 31.43 8.38 35.46
N SER A 57 31.52 7.57 34.40
CA SER A 57 32.75 6.96 33.93
C SER A 57 33.01 7.26 32.45
N SER A 58 34.15 7.90 32.17
CA SER A 58 34.68 8.16 30.82
C SER A 58 34.91 6.87 30.02
N TYR A 59 35.14 5.74 30.70
CA TYR A 59 35.38 4.47 30.05
C TYR A 59 34.10 3.91 29.40
N LEU A 60 32.96 4.03 30.10
CA LEU A 60 31.66 3.58 29.60
C LEU A 60 31.18 4.40 28.39
N THR A 61 31.45 5.71 28.35
CA THR A 61 31.11 6.55 27.21
C THR A 61 31.96 6.23 25.98
N HIS A 62 33.24 5.90 26.16
CA HIS A 62 34.09 5.40 25.08
C HIS A 62 33.64 4.04 24.54
N LEU A 63 33.23 3.13 25.42
CA LEU A 63 32.76 1.78 25.05
C LEU A 63 31.40 1.82 24.34
N ILE A 64 30.48 2.68 24.78
CA ILE A 64 29.20 2.93 24.10
C ILE A 64 29.44 3.58 22.73
N ARG A 65 30.34 4.57 22.62
CA ARG A 65 30.71 5.18 21.33
C ARG A 65 31.38 4.19 20.38
N SER A 66 32.22 3.28 20.86
CA SER A 66 32.85 2.26 19.99
C SER A 66 31.84 1.19 19.55
N LEU A 67 30.90 0.80 20.42
CA LEU A 67 29.81 -0.10 20.03
C LEU A 67 28.88 0.53 18.98
N LEU A 68 28.56 1.82 19.13
CA LEU A 68 27.79 2.58 18.12
C LEU A 68 28.57 2.76 16.81
N SER A 69 29.89 2.95 16.87
CA SER A 69 30.73 3.07 15.67
C SER A 69 30.90 1.74 14.93
N VAL A 70 30.85 0.61 15.63
CA VAL A 70 30.83 -0.74 15.03
C VAL A 70 29.42 -1.10 14.52
N ALA A 71 28.34 -0.61 15.15
CA ALA A 71 26.98 -0.85 14.68
C ALA A 71 26.69 -0.19 13.31
N GLN A 72 27.28 0.97 13.01
CA GLN A 72 27.11 1.69 11.73
C GLN A 72 27.57 0.90 10.49
N PRO A 73 28.78 0.33 10.42
CA PRO A 73 29.21 -0.48 9.28
C PRO A 73 28.43 -1.80 9.18
N PHE A 74 28.05 -2.43 10.30
CA PHE A 74 27.14 -3.59 10.26
C PHE A 74 25.77 -3.23 9.69
N ARG A 75 25.27 -2.03 10.00
CA ARG A 75 24.02 -1.49 9.48
C ARG A 75 24.11 -1.18 7.98
N GLN A 76 25.21 -0.56 7.54
CA GLN A 76 25.48 -0.30 6.13
C GLN A 76 25.66 -1.61 5.34
N LEU A 77 26.39 -2.58 5.90
CA LEU A 77 26.56 -3.91 5.34
C LEU A 77 25.22 -4.64 5.26
N TYR A 78 24.40 -4.57 6.30
CA TYR A 78 23.03 -5.10 6.28
C TYR A 78 22.21 -4.44 5.16
N TYR A 79 22.21 -3.10 5.04
CA TYR A 79 21.47 -2.40 3.96
C TYR A 79 21.99 -2.68 2.56
N ALA A 80 23.29 -2.95 2.40
CA ALA A 80 23.91 -3.32 1.14
C ALA A 80 23.60 -4.77 0.74
N LEU A 81 23.50 -5.67 1.72
CA LEU A 81 23.14 -7.09 1.54
C LEU A 81 21.63 -7.32 1.46
N THR A 82 20.81 -6.37 1.93
CA THR A 82 19.35 -6.46 1.83
C THR A 82 18.91 -6.12 0.41
N PRO A 83 18.15 -6.99 -0.29
CA PRO A 83 17.67 -6.69 -1.64
C PRO A 83 16.97 -5.33 -1.70
N SER A 84 17.19 -4.58 -2.79
CA SER A 84 16.72 -3.21 -3.06
C SER A 84 15.20 -3.00 -3.10
N ASN A 85 14.42 -3.93 -2.55
CA ASN A 85 12.97 -3.88 -2.49
C ASN A 85 12.43 -4.31 -1.11
N LEU A 86 13.28 -4.60 -0.12
CA LEU A 86 12.86 -5.08 1.20
C LEU A 86 12.64 -3.89 2.14
N PHE A 87 11.41 -3.38 2.18
CA PHE A 87 10.98 -2.61 3.33
C PHE A 87 10.61 -3.61 4.40
N TRP A 88 11.45 -3.70 5.41
CA TRP A 88 10.90 -4.01 6.72
C TRP A 88 11.01 -2.73 7.55
N PRO A 89 9.95 -2.31 8.26
CA PRO A 89 9.93 -1.05 9.00
C PRO A 89 11.09 -0.90 10.00
N THR A 90 11.60 -2.02 10.52
CA THR A 90 12.79 -2.05 11.42
C THR A 90 14.09 -1.65 10.73
N LEU A 91 14.06 -1.38 9.44
CA LEU A 91 15.21 -1.01 8.62
C LEU A 91 15.29 0.49 8.35
N VAL A 92 14.36 1.31 8.85
CA VAL A 92 14.46 2.77 8.71
C VAL A 92 15.24 3.33 9.91
N PRO A 93 16.43 3.94 9.71
CA PRO A 93 17.22 4.53 10.79
C PRO A 93 16.63 5.76 11.46
N ALA A 94 15.83 6.49 10.70
CA ALA A 94 15.42 7.84 11.03
C ALA A 94 13.90 7.91 11.17
N LYS A 95 13.44 8.73 12.11
CA LYS A 95 12.05 9.18 12.11
C LYS A 95 11.91 10.17 10.96
N ILE A 96 11.34 9.72 9.85
CA ILE A 96 11.08 10.57 8.70
C ILE A 96 9.99 11.56 9.09
N GLN A 97 10.18 12.84 8.77
CA GLN A 97 9.22 13.88 9.08
C GLN A 97 8.21 14.01 7.95
N ALA A 98 6.92 14.02 8.31
CA ALA A 98 5.83 14.37 7.42
C ALA A 98 5.08 15.58 7.95
N THR A 99 4.62 16.43 7.05
CA THR A 99 3.75 17.56 7.35
C THR A 99 2.32 17.22 6.96
N MET A 100 1.38 17.40 7.87
CA MET A 100 -0.05 17.28 7.60
C MET A 100 -0.63 18.66 7.30
N HIS A 101 -1.29 18.78 6.16
CA HIS A 101 -1.95 19.98 5.69
C HIS A 101 -3.46 19.73 5.71
N LEU A 102 -4.18 20.42 6.59
CA LEU A 102 -5.63 20.30 6.71
C LEU A 102 -6.32 21.24 5.73
N ILE A 103 -7.33 20.73 5.01
CA ILE A 103 -8.19 21.50 4.13
C ILE A 103 -9.47 21.80 4.89
N ARG A 104 -9.73 23.09 5.14
CA ARG A 104 -10.91 23.54 5.90
C ARG A 104 -11.87 24.32 5.00
N HIS A 105 -13.17 24.08 5.19
CA HIS A 105 -14.26 24.86 4.60
C HIS A 105 -15.23 25.24 5.71
N ASP A 106 -15.51 26.53 5.88
CA ASP A 106 -16.42 27.06 6.91
C ASP A 106 -16.19 26.46 8.32
N GLN A 107 -14.92 26.39 8.72
CA GLN A 107 -14.43 25.83 10.00
C GLN A 107 -14.47 24.29 10.13
N ALA A 108 -15.09 23.57 9.20
CA ALA A 108 -15.02 22.11 9.15
C ALA A 108 -13.80 21.62 8.35
N THR A 109 -13.11 20.60 8.86
CA THR A 109 -12.06 19.91 8.10
C THR A 109 -12.73 19.01 7.05
N VAL A 110 -12.46 19.27 5.78
CA VAL A 110 -13.04 18.53 4.64
C VAL A 110 -12.11 17.41 4.19
N ASP A 111 -10.81 17.68 4.13
CA ASP A 111 -9.81 16.74 3.65
C ASP A 111 -8.43 17.07 4.26
N CYS A 112 -7.44 16.20 4.06
CA CYS A 112 -6.06 16.50 4.41
C CYS A 112 -5.04 15.89 3.44
N PHE A 113 -3.89 16.55 3.34
CA PHE A 113 -2.74 16.03 2.63
C PHE A 113 -1.58 15.80 3.58
N ILE A 114 -0.94 14.63 3.46
CA ILE A 114 0.22 14.26 4.27
C ILE A 114 1.42 14.19 3.34
N TRP A 115 2.34 15.13 3.50
CA TRP A 115 3.48 15.33 2.63
C TRP A 115 4.77 14.98 3.34
N VAL A 116 5.68 14.36 2.61
CA VAL A 116 7.04 14.08 3.05
C VAL A 116 7.97 14.96 2.21
N PRO A 117 8.41 16.12 2.74
CA PRO A 117 9.23 17.05 1.99
C PRO A 117 10.66 16.54 1.79
N THR A 118 11.25 15.93 2.82
CA THR A 118 12.64 15.46 2.83
C THR A 118 12.73 13.95 3.02
N GLU A 119 13.80 13.33 2.53
CA GLU A 119 14.10 11.88 2.69
C GLU A 119 13.03 10.91 2.14
N TRP A 120 12.08 11.42 1.34
CA TRP A 120 11.02 10.61 0.73
C TRP A 120 11.56 9.44 -0.12
N ALA A 121 12.76 9.59 -0.68
CA ALA A 121 13.43 8.57 -1.48
C ALA A 121 13.60 7.25 -0.70
N ILE A 122 13.82 7.31 0.62
CA ILE A 122 13.95 6.12 1.46
C ILE A 122 12.63 5.35 1.49
N LEU A 123 11.51 6.05 1.68
CA LEU A 123 10.17 5.46 1.71
C LEU A 123 9.82 4.83 0.35
N TRP A 124 10.13 5.52 -0.74
CA TRP A 124 9.86 5.00 -2.08
C TRP A 124 10.75 3.81 -2.46
N GLN A 125 12.07 3.96 -2.36
CA GLN A 125 13.02 2.94 -2.84
C GLN A 125 12.98 1.69 -1.99
N LYS A 126 12.88 1.84 -0.66
CA LYS A 126 12.90 0.67 0.21
C LYS A 126 11.53 0.00 0.26
N GLY A 127 10.41 0.74 0.13
CA GLY A 127 9.08 0.17 0.38
C GLY A 127 7.94 0.57 -0.51
N ALA A 128 8.19 1.39 -1.52
CA ALA A 128 7.18 1.91 -2.42
C ALA A 128 5.98 2.45 -1.63
N PHE A 129 6.24 3.32 -0.65
CA PHE A 129 5.21 4.15 -0.02
C PHE A 129 5.08 5.48 -0.75
N GLY A 130 3.91 6.08 -0.63
CA GLY A 130 3.63 7.42 -1.13
C GLY A 130 3.66 7.53 -2.64
N LYS A 131 3.32 8.68 -3.17
CA LYS A 131 3.21 8.91 -4.61
C LYS A 131 3.52 10.37 -4.92
N GLY A 132 4.16 10.62 -6.07
CA GLY A 132 4.27 11.96 -6.62
C GLY A 132 2.93 12.49 -7.13
N ILE A 133 2.64 13.76 -6.85
CA ILE A 133 1.40 14.42 -7.28
C ILE A 133 1.44 14.88 -8.74
N LEU A 134 2.63 15.18 -9.29
CA LEU A 134 2.87 15.60 -10.67
C LEU A 134 3.44 14.46 -11.56
N SER A 135 3.54 13.27 -11.00
CA SER A 135 4.15 12.08 -11.60
C SER A 135 3.22 10.86 -11.46
N ARG A 136 3.48 9.82 -12.26
CA ARG A 136 2.61 8.64 -12.27
C ARG A 136 2.78 7.75 -11.04
N SER A 137 3.97 7.77 -10.44
CA SER A 137 4.39 6.84 -9.39
C SER A 137 5.38 7.51 -8.44
N GLU A 138 6.68 7.31 -8.66
CA GLU A 138 7.76 8.04 -8.00
C GLU A 138 7.68 9.53 -8.34
N PRO A 139 7.99 10.44 -7.39
CA PRO A 139 8.24 11.84 -7.69
C PRO A 139 9.39 11.97 -8.71
N THR A 140 9.08 12.42 -9.93
CA THR A 140 10.04 12.58 -11.03
C THR A 140 9.99 13.97 -11.63
N TRP A 141 9.21 14.90 -11.04
CA TRP A 141 9.07 16.27 -11.50
C TRP A 141 10.41 16.99 -11.57
N LEU A 142 11.14 17.07 -10.44
CA LEU A 142 12.40 17.78 -10.37
C LEU A 142 13.44 17.25 -11.39
N PRO A 143 13.72 15.93 -11.47
CA PRO A 143 14.60 15.39 -12.52
C PRO A 143 14.16 15.73 -13.95
N ARG A 144 12.84 15.74 -14.22
CA ARG A 144 12.30 16.11 -15.55
C ARG A 144 12.45 17.60 -15.83
N PHE A 145 12.28 18.45 -14.82
CA PHE A 145 12.45 19.90 -14.91
C PHE A 145 13.91 20.27 -15.17
N THR A 146 14.86 19.73 -14.38
CA THR A 146 16.30 19.95 -14.57
C THR A 146 16.81 19.46 -15.93
N ARG A 147 16.27 18.33 -16.41
CA ARG A 147 16.54 17.85 -17.79
C ARG A 147 16.03 18.84 -18.83
N GLY A 148 14.88 19.48 -18.61
CA GLY A 148 14.36 20.49 -19.52
C GLY A 148 15.27 21.70 -19.67
N GLN A 149 15.95 22.09 -18.58
CA GLN A 149 16.88 23.23 -18.58
C GLN A 149 18.28 22.89 -19.10
N SER A 150 18.64 21.61 -19.19
CA SER A 150 19.99 21.17 -19.59
C SER A 150 19.98 20.34 -20.87
N THR A 151 20.82 20.70 -21.84
CA THR A 151 20.94 20.00 -23.14
C THR A 151 21.53 18.58 -23.05
N ARG A 152 21.98 18.15 -21.86
CA ARG A 152 22.71 16.89 -21.62
C ARG A 152 21.99 15.90 -20.70
N GLY A 153 20.76 16.17 -20.28
CA GLY A 153 20.07 15.29 -19.32
C GLY A 153 19.71 13.93 -19.94
N ASN A 154 20.42 12.88 -19.51
CA ASN A 154 20.24 11.51 -19.96
C ASN A 154 19.28 10.77 -19.00
N GLY A 155 18.15 10.25 -19.50
CA GLY A 155 17.18 9.49 -18.70
C GLY A 155 15.80 9.43 -19.35
N LYS A 156 15.25 8.22 -19.49
CA LYS A 156 13.87 7.99 -19.97
C LYS A 156 12.95 7.81 -18.77
N PHE A 157 11.92 8.66 -18.64
CA PHE A 157 10.89 8.51 -17.61
C PHE A 157 9.63 7.85 -18.17
N LEU A 158 8.78 7.30 -17.29
CA LEU A 158 7.51 6.67 -17.66
C LEU A 158 6.55 7.65 -18.36
N GLU A 159 6.65 8.93 -18.01
CA GLU A 159 5.89 10.04 -18.59
C GLU A 159 6.28 10.29 -20.05
N ASP A 160 7.56 10.13 -20.41
CA ASP A 160 8.03 10.29 -21.79
C ASP A 160 7.47 9.20 -22.69
N ILE A 161 7.54 7.94 -22.22
CA ILE A 161 6.97 6.77 -22.93
C ILE A 161 5.46 6.96 -23.13
N THR A 162 4.78 7.47 -22.10
CA THR A 162 3.35 7.75 -22.19
C THR A 162 3.05 8.85 -23.20
N ARG A 163 3.82 9.94 -23.17
CA ARG A 163 3.66 11.07 -24.10
C ARG A 163 3.87 10.61 -25.54
N GLN A 164 4.89 9.82 -25.80
CA GLN A 164 5.15 9.23 -27.11
C GLN A 164 3.96 8.39 -27.59
N ARG A 165 3.48 7.45 -26.77
CA ARG A 165 2.31 6.60 -27.10
C ARG A 165 1.04 7.40 -27.34
N ARG A 166 0.85 8.54 -26.66
CA ARG A 166 -0.29 9.43 -26.89
C ARG A 166 -0.17 10.17 -28.23
N GLY A 167 1.03 10.67 -28.55
CA GLY A 167 1.31 11.30 -29.84
C GLY A 167 1.09 10.35 -31.01
N GLU A 168 1.58 9.11 -30.91
CA GLU A 168 1.36 8.06 -31.91
C GLU A 168 -0.14 7.79 -32.14
N ARG A 169 -0.93 7.70 -31.06
CA ARG A 169 -2.40 7.52 -31.15
C ARG A 169 -3.12 8.72 -31.74
N GLN A 170 -2.63 9.92 -31.48
CA GLN A 170 -3.21 11.14 -32.02
C GLN A 170 -2.92 11.26 -33.52
N ALA A 171 -1.68 11.02 -33.94
CA ALA A 171 -1.31 10.96 -35.36
C ALA A 171 -2.09 9.85 -36.11
N ALA A 172 -2.33 8.71 -35.47
CA ALA A 172 -3.18 7.65 -36.02
C ALA A 172 -4.67 8.02 -36.13
N ARG A 173 -5.16 8.96 -35.31
CA ARG A 173 -6.54 9.48 -35.40
C ARG A 173 -6.69 10.60 -36.41
N GLU A 174 -5.65 11.42 -36.58
CA GLU A 174 -5.63 12.53 -37.54
C GLU A 174 -5.50 12.06 -39.00
N THR A 175 -5.06 10.81 -39.21
CA THR A 175 -5.03 10.14 -40.52
C THR A 175 -6.39 9.54 -40.93
N GLU A 176 -7.36 9.45 -40.01
CA GLU A 176 -8.75 9.11 -40.35
C GLU A 176 -9.51 10.37 -40.82
N PRO A 177 -10.27 10.32 -41.92
CA PRO A 177 -11.05 11.47 -42.38
C PRO A 177 -12.21 11.71 -41.39
N LYS A 178 -12.12 12.78 -40.59
CA LYS A 178 -13.19 13.27 -39.73
C LYS A 178 -13.36 14.78 -39.88
N ASP A 179 -14.63 15.20 -39.94
CA ASP A 179 -15.05 16.59 -39.93
C ASP A 179 -14.52 17.29 -38.68
N LYS A 180 -13.65 18.28 -38.90
CA LYS A 180 -12.91 18.97 -37.84
C LYS A 180 -13.79 20.07 -37.25
N GLU A 181 -14.64 19.72 -36.29
CA GLU A 181 -15.12 20.73 -35.35
C GLU A 181 -13.97 21.15 -34.41
N SER A 182 -13.64 22.44 -34.48
CA SER A 182 -12.53 23.07 -33.78
C SER A 182 -12.80 23.12 -32.27
N THR A 183 -12.42 22.06 -31.56
CA THR A 183 -12.21 22.16 -30.11
C THR A 183 -11.00 23.08 -29.90
N GLN A 184 -11.22 24.27 -29.31
CA GLN A 184 -10.14 25.18 -28.92
C GLN A 184 -9.11 24.41 -28.09
N GLY A 185 -7.96 24.12 -28.70
CA GLY A 185 -6.95 23.25 -28.14
C GLY A 185 -6.25 23.91 -26.96
N LEU A 186 -6.08 23.17 -25.87
CA LEU A 186 -5.18 23.56 -24.79
C LEU A 186 -3.78 23.79 -25.38
N THR A 187 -3.23 24.99 -25.20
CA THR A 187 -1.86 25.31 -25.60
C THR A 187 -0.88 24.52 -24.74
N PHE A 188 -0.09 23.66 -25.39
CA PHE A 188 0.95 22.90 -24.70
C PHE A 188 2.14 23.81 -24.39
N VAL A 189 2.45 23.98 -23.10
CA VAL A 189 3.64 24.68 -22.64
C VAL A 189 4.70 23.64 -22.23
N PRO A 190 5.90 23.63 -22.84
CA PRO A 190 6.94 22.70 -22.45
C PRO A 190 7.49 23.01 -21.05
N ILE A 191 7.94 21.98 -20.33
CA ILE A 191 8.40 22.11 -18.94
C ILE A 191 9.54 23.13 -18.79
N HIS A 192 10.44 23.20 -19.78
CA HIS A 192 11.59 24.10 -19.74
C HIS A 192 11.25 25.59 -19.94
N SER A 193 10.05 25.91 -20.44
CA SER A 193 9.62 27.29 -20.62
C SER A 193 8.81 27.82 -19.43
N LEU A 194 8.68 27.02 -18.36
CA LEU A 194 7.99 27.46 -17.15
C LEU A 194 8.88 28.46 -16.40
N PRO A 195 8.33 29.60 -15.93
CA PRO A 195 9.07 30.62 -15.20
C PRO A 195 9.25 30.21 -13.72
N LEU A 196 9.95 29.11 -13.49
CA LEU A 196 10.19 28.55 -12.15
C LEU A 196 11.69 28.58 -11.84
N THR A 197 12.02 28.96 -10.61
CA THR A 197 13.35 28.79 -10.03
C THR A 197 13.58 27.31 -9.65
N MET A 198 14.84 26.92 -9.42
CA MET A 198 15.15 25.55 -8.98
C MET A 198 14.59 25.21 -7.60
N GLU A 199 14.57 26.19 -6.70
CA GLU A 199 14.01 26.03 -5.34
C GLU A 199 12.50 25.80 -5.39
N GLU A 200 11.78 26.57 -6.20
CA GLU A 200 10.35 26.36 -6.43
C GLU A 200 10.11 24.98 -7.05
N ALA A 201 10.90 24.59 -8.06
CA ALA A 201 10.75 23.30 -8.72
C ALA A 201 10.97 22.09 -7.79
N GLU A 202 11.84 22.21 -6.77
CA GLU A 202 12.08 21.16 -5.78
C GLU A 202 10.86 20.93 -4.87
N VAL A 203 10.19 22.00 -4.43
CA VAL A 203 9.05 21.92 -3.51
C VAL A 203 7.73 21.60 -4.23
N MET A 204 7.67 21.76 -5.55
CA MET A 204 6.45 21.55 -6.36
C MET A 204 5.90 20.12 -6.35
N GLU A 205 6.73 19.10 -6.10
CA GLU A 205 6.27 17.71 -6.02
C GLU A 205 6.74 17.03 -4.72
N PRO A 206 6.10 17.34 -3.58
CA PRO A 206 6.33 16.58 -2.38
C PRO A 206 5.75 15.16 -2.54
N MET A 207 6.33 14.18 -1.83
CA MET A 207 5.77 12.84 -1.81
C MET A 207 4.54 12.82 -0.91
N GLN A 208 3.39 12.45 -1.48
CA GLN A 208 2.13 12.33 -0.74
C GLN A 208 1.95 10.90 -0.21
N LEU A 209 1.67 10.76 1.07
CA LEU A 209 1.27 9.48 1.70
C LEU A 209 -0.26 9.36 1.72
N SER A 210 -0.76 8.15 1.51
CA SER A 210 -2.17 7.83 1.78
C SER A 210 -2.43 7.66 3.28
N PHE A 211 -3.69 7.76 3.71
CA PHE A 211 -4.06 7.64 5.13
C PHE A 211 -3.60 6.32 5.75
N HIS A 212 -3.82 5.20 5.05
CA HIS A 212 -3.37 3.88 5.52
C HIS A 212 -1.84 3.73 5.54
N GLU A 213 -1.11 4.34 4.60
CA GLU A 213 0.36 4.36 4.60
C GLU A 213 0.89 5.15 5.81
N THR A 214 0.31 6.32 6.09
CA THR A 214 0.68 7.17 7.23
C THR A 214 0.46 6.46 8.56
N LEU A 215 -0.72 5.85 8.76
CA LEU A 215 -1.03 5.12 9.98
C LEU A 215 -0.10 3.93 10.18
N PHE A 216 0.15 3.15 9.12
CA PHE A 216 1.08 2.03 9.19
C PHE A 216 2.49 2.46 9.58
N LEU A 217 3.03 3.48 8.92
CA LEU A 217 4.38 3.99 9.20
C LEU A 217 4.48 4.62 10.60
N SER A 218 3.42 5.28 11.07
CA SER A 218 3.30 5.83 12.42
C SER A 218 3.25 4.73 13.49
N GLN A 219 2.45 3.68 13.28
CA GLN A 219 2.38 2.50 14.16
C GLN A 219 3.75 1.83 14.32
N LEU A 220 4.55 1.83 13.25
CA LEU A 220 5.91 1.28 13.22
C LEU A 220 6.98 2.24 13.76
N LYS A 221 6.59 3.46 14.14
CA LYS A 221 7.46 4.54 14.65
C LYS A 221 8.55 4.98 13.67
N CYS A 222 8.30 4.81 12.38
CA CYS A 222 9.20 5.25 11.30
C CYS A 222 8.86 6.67 10.80
N LEU A 223 7.64 7.14 11.06
CA LEU A 223 7.13 8.43 10.59
C LEU A 223 6.73 9.30 11.79
N GLN A 224 7.14 10.57 11.75
CA GLN A 224 6.71 11.60 12.67
C GLN A 224 5.87 12.61 11.89
N VAL A 225 4.57 12.67 12.19
CA VAL A 225 3.65 13.60 11.52
C VAL A 225 3.53 14.86 12.35
N ARG A 226 3.75 16.01 11.72
CA ARG A 226 3.64 17.33 12.34
C ARG A 226 2.65 18.19 11.57
N ASP A 227 2.06 19.14 12.27
CA ASP A 227 1.27 20.20 11.65
C ASP A 227 2.15 21.24 10.94
N SER A 228 1.54 22.16 10.18
CA SER A 228 2.22 23.34 9.63
C SER A 228 2.84 24.21 10.72
N GLU A 229 2.29 24.17 11.93
CA GLU A 229 2.81 24.89 13.11
C GLU A 229 3.92 24.13 13.85
N GLY A 230 4.24 22.90 13.42
CA GLY A 230 5.31 22.08 14.01
C GLY A 230 4.87 21.15 15.16
N THR A 231 3.60 21.20 15.57
CA THR A 231 3.03 20.32 16.59
C THR A 231 2.99 18.87 16.10
N GLU A 232 3.52 17.94 16.89
CA GLU A 232 3.52 16.51 16.56
C GLU A 232 2.18 15.85 16.91
N TYR A 233 1.64 15.05 15.99
CA TYR A 233 0.44 14.28 16.22
C TYR A 233 0.76 12.91 16.81
N SER A 234 0.07 12.53 17.89
CA SER A 234 0.11 11.16 18.41
C SER A 234 -0.62 10.19 17.47
N TYR A 235 -0.31 8.90 17.59
CA TYR A 235 -0.97 7.87 16.77
C TYR A 235 -2.49 7.84 17.01
N GLU A 236 -2.96 8.00 18.25
CA GLU A 236 -4.39 8.00 18.57
C GLU A 236 -5.11 9.22 17.97
N THR A 237 -4.45 10.38 17.99
CA THR A 237 -4.99 11.61 17.39
C THR A 237 -5.04 11.49 15.87
N LEU A 238 -3.97 10.98 15.23
CA LEU A 238 -3.97 10.71 13.79
C LEU A 238 -5.06 9.73 13.39
N TRP A 239 -5.25 8.66 14.16
CA TRP A 239 -6.29 7.67 13.91
C TRP A 239 -7.67 8.33 13.84
N ARG A 240 -8.05 9.09 14.87
CA ARG A 240 -9.35 9.76 14.94
C ARG A 240 -9.54 10.76 13.79
N LEU A 241 -8.56 11.64 13.58
CA LEU A 241 -8.63 12.64 12.52
C LEU A 241 -8.81 12.01 11.13
N LEU A 242 -8.06 10.95 10.83
CA LEU A 242 -8.17 10.30 9.53
C LEU A 242 -9.48 9.51 9.37
N CYS A 243 -10.00 8.92 10.45
CA CYS A 243 -11.33 8.30 10.43
C CYS A 243 -12.42 9.33 10.17
N GLU A 244 -12.36 10.48 10.83
CA GLU A 244 -13.32 11.59 10.68
C GLU A 244 -13.28 12.18 9.26
N ILE A 245 -12.09 12.30 8.67
CA ILE A 245 -11.90 12.85 7.33
C ILE A 245 -12.36 11.88 6.24
N ASP A 246 -12.01 10.59 6.34
CA ASP A 246 -12.36 9.59 5.32
C ASP A 246 -13.87 9.28 5.29
N ARG A 247 -14.56 9.45 6.43
CA ARG A 247 -16.02 9.23 6.62
C ARG A 247 -16.53 7.85 6.22
N SER A 248 -15.65 6.91 5.86
CA SER A 248 -16.06 5.58 5.46
C SER A 248 -16.21 4.64 6.67
N PRO A 249 -17.31 3.87 6.77
CA PRO A 249 -17.48 2.90 7.85
C PRO A 249 -16.44 1.77 7.76
N ASP A 250 -15.93 1.53 6.55
CA ASP A 250 -14.94 0.49 6.26
C ASP A 250 -13.49 0.92 6.52
N PHE A 251 -13.23 2.14 7.01
CA PHE A 251 -11.88 2.67 7.16
C PHE A 251 -10.99 1.74 8.00
N ALA A 252 -11.50 1.28 9.13
CA ALA A 252 -10.79 0.35 10.01
C ALA A 252 -10.51 -1.00 9.33
N LEU A 253 -11.49 -1.54 8.59
CA LEU A 253 -11.36 -2.79 7.85
C LEU A 253 -10.32 -2.68 6.74
N LYS A 254 -10.35 -1.57 5.99
CA LYS A 254 -9.36 -1.26 4.95
C LYS A 254 -7.96 -1.10 5.54
N HIS A 255 -7.84 -0.47 6.72
CA HIS A 255 -6.55 -0.37 7.38
C HIS A 255 -6.03 -1.72 7.87
N ALA A 256 -6.88 -2.57 8.45
CA ALA A 256 -6.52 -3.92 8.85
C ALA A 256 -6.05 -4.77 7.65
N ALA A 257 -6.80 -4.73 6.54
CA ALA A 257 -6.41 -5.36 5.28
C ALA A 257 -5.07 -4.83 4.76
N TYR A 258 -4.87 -3.50 4.79
CA TYR A 258 -3.61 -2.87 4.40
C TYR A 258 -2.43 -3.42 5.22
N CYS A 259 -2.54 -3.43 6.55
CA CYS A 259 -1.50 -3.96 7.45
C CYS A 259 -1.22 -5.44 7.19
N TYR A 260 -2.26 -6.24 6.98
CA TYR A 260 -2.15 -7.65 6.63
C TYR A 260 -1.35 -7.88 5.35
N TYR A 261 -1.70 -7.21 4.25
CA TYR A 261 -0.97 -7.38 2.98
C TYR A 261 0.47 -6.87 3.06
N ARG A 262 0.71 -5.76 3.78
CA ARG A 262 2.09 -5.26 4.02
C ARG A 262 2.91 -6.26 4.82
N SER A 263 2.34 -6.89 5.85
CA SER A 263 3.04 -7.90 6.67
C SER A 263 3.45 -9.14 5.86
N ARG A 264 2.71 -9.45 4.79
CA ARG A 264 3.01 -10.55 3.84
C ARG A 264 3.97 -10.17 2.72
N GLY A 265 4.49 -8.93 2.75
CA GLY A 265 5.48 -8.43 1.80
C GLY A 265 4.90 -7.90 0.49
N TRP A 266 3.58 -7.71 0.40
CA TRP A 266 2.98 -7.04 -0.76
C TRP A 266 3.22 -5.53 -0.70
N VAL A 267 3.41 -4.92 -1.87
CA VAL A 267 3.28 -3.47 -2.03
C VAL A 267 1.82 -3.17 -2.33
N VAL A 268 1.20 -2.39 -1.44
CA VAL A 268 -0.22 -2.07 -1.48
C VAL A 268 -0.38 -0.65 -2.00
N ARG A 269 -1.18 -0.47 -3.06
CA ARG A 269 -1.49 0.85 -3.64
C ARG A 269 -2.99 1.05 -3.76
N SER A 270 -3.43 2.29 -3.88
CA SER A 270 -4.84 2.60 -4.19
C SER A 270 -5.29 1.91 -5.47
N GLY A 271 -6.44 1.24 -5.39
CA GLY A 271 -7.09 0.57 -6.51
C GLY A 271 -8.14 1.41 -7.22
N LEU A 272 -8.28 2.70 -6.89
CA LEU A 272 -9.33 3.60 -7.40
C LEU A 272 -9.46 3.58 -8.92
N LYS A 273 -8.33 3.47 -9.64
CA LYS A 273 -8.30 3.40 -11.12
C LYS A 273 -9.01 2.18 -11.71
N PHE A 274 -9.27 1.16 -10.90
CA PHE A 274 -9.86 -0.11 -11.31
C PHE A 274 -11.15 -0.41 -10.54
N GLY A 275 -11.68 0.53 -9.76
CA GLY A 275 -12.88 0.34 -8.95
C GLY A 275 -12.70 -0.59 -7.74
N SER A 276 -11.45 -0.83 -7.33
CA SER A 276 -11.09 -1.66 -6.17
C SER A 276 -10.46 -0.83 -5.06
N ASP A 277 -10.43 -1.34 -3.83
CA ASP A 277 -9.79 -0.63 -2.71
C ASP A 277 -8.27 -0.62 -2.86
N PHE A 278 -7.68 -1.78 -3.14
CA PHE A 278 -6.23 -1.94 -3.23
C PHE A 278 -5.76 -2.68 -4.48
N MET A 279 -4.52 -2.39 -4.88
CA MET A 279 -3.75 -3.12 -5.88
C MET A 279 -2.49 -3.68 -5.24
N LEU A 280 -2.28 -4.99 -5.40
CA LEU A 280 -1.14 -5.67 -4.82
C LEU A 280 -0.06 -5.91 -5.87
N TYR A 281 1.15 -5.45 -5.56
CA TYR A 281 2.33 -5.66 -6.38
C TYR A 281 3.35 -6.52 -5.63
N SER A 282 4.00 -7.43 -6.35
CA SER A 282 5.07 -8.27 -5.79
C SER A 282 6.42 -7.53 -5.65
N LYS A 283 6.60 -6.49 -6.46
CA LYS A 283 7.73 -5.54 -6.44
C LYS A 283 7.20 -4.12 -6.56
N SER A 284 8.07 -3.12 -6.49
CA SER A 284 7.67 -1.72 -6.71
C SER A 284 6.92 -1.52 -8.04
N PRO A 285 5.93 -0.59 -8.12
CA PRO A 285 5.19 -0.29 -9.35
C PRO A 285 6.06 0.09 -10.56
N ALA A 286 7.30 0.55 -10.31
CA ALA A 286 8.26 0.82 -11.37
C ALA A 286 8.82 -0.46 -12.04
N HIS A 287 8.80 -1.59 -11.34
CA HIS A 287 9.46 -2.83 -11.74
C HIS A 287 8.50 -3.98 -12.08
N SER A 288 7.28 -3.96 -11.57
CA SER A 288 6.28 -5.00 -11.82
C SER A 288 4.90 -4.40 -11.97
N HIS A 289 4.06 -5.06 -12.77
CA HIS A 289 2.63 -4.81 -12.74
C HIS A 289 2.01 -5.37 -11.46
N ALA A 290 0.90 -4.77 -11.03
CA ALA A 290 0.05 -5.37 -10.00
C ALA A 290 -0.39 -6.76 -10.45
N GLN A 291 -0.51 -7.69 -9.51
CA GLN A 291 -1.01 -9.04 -9.77
C GLN A 291 -2.49 -9.15 -9.37
N TYR A 292 -2.83 -8.58 -8.21
CA TYR A 292 -4.16 -8.67 -7.63
C TYR A 292 -4.80 -7.30 -7.50
N SER A 293 -6.12 -7.28 -7.67
CA SER A 293 -7.02 -6.19 -7.33
C SER A 293 -7.88 -6.66 -6.18
N VAL A 294 -7.91 -5.92 -5.08
CA VAL A 294 -8.51 -6.33 -3.81
C VAL A 294 -9.68 -5.42 -3.48
N VAL A 295 -10.79 -6.04 -3.11
CA VAL A 295 -11.91 -5.34 -2.46
C VAL A 295 -12.08 -5.85 -1.06
N VAL A 296 -12.18 -4.92 -0.11
CA VAL A 296 -12.35 -5.20 1.30
C VAL A 296 -13.83 -5.24 1.64
N ARG A 297 -14.26 -6.27 2.36
CA ARG A 297 -15.63 -6.46 2.81
C ARG A 297 -15.66 -6.84 4.28
N HIS A 298 -16.69 -6.39 4.98
CA HIS A 298 -17.04 -6.95 6.28
C HIS A 298 -17.66 -8.34 6.07
N CYS A 299 -17.32 -9.32 6.92
CA CYS A 299 -18.13 -10.52 7.00
C CYS A 299 -19.16 -10.30 8.12
N SER A 300 -20.32 -9.74 7.80
CA SER A 300 -21.45 -9.86 8.73
C SER A 300 -21.81 -11.35 8.83
N GLN A 301 -21.54 -11.93 9.99
CA GLN A 301 -22.36 -13.04 10.47
C GLN A 301 -23.73 -12.47 10.81
N GLU A 302 -24.76 -13.28 10.52
CA GLU A 302 -26.18 -13.04 10.80
C GLU A 302 -26.89 -12.21 9.72
N LEU A 303 -27.36 -12.98 8.73
CA LEU A 303 -28.57 -12.72 7.99
C LEU A 303 -29.73 -12.62 9.00
N GLU A 304 -29.86 -11.49 9.69
CA GLU A 304 -31.19 -11.08 10.11
C GLU A 304 -31.89 -10.62 8.84
N GLU A 305 -32.88 -11.41 8.46
CA GLU A 305 -33.74 -11.27 7.30
C GLU A 305 -34.57 -9.99 7.41
N GLU A 306 -33.96 -8.82 7.25
CA GLU A 306 -34.71 -7.58 7.08
C GLU A 306 -34.41 -6.94 5.72
N GLU A 307 -35.51 -6.51 5.09
CA GLU A 307 -35.72 -6.11 3.71
C GLU A 307 -34.95 -4.85 3.26
N GLN A 308 -33.73 -4.63 3.73
CA GLN A 308 -32.92 -3.52 3.23
C GLN A 308 -32.29 -3.90 1.90
N PRO A 309 -32.46 -3.07 0.84
CA PRO A 309 -31.79 -3.32 -0.42
C PRO A 309 -30.28 -3.35 -0.17
N ARG A 310 -29.65 -4.50 -0.42
CA ARG A 310 -28.19 -4.65 -0.33
C ARG A 310 -27.53 -3.48 -1.04
N ALA A 311 -26.68 -2.75 -0.33
CA ALA A 311 -25.96 -1.62 -0.90
C ALA A 311 -25.27 -2.05 -2.20
N LEU A 312 -25.23 -1.17 -3.21
CA LEU A 312 -24.61 -1.47 -4.51
C LEU A 312 -23.24 -2.16 -4.41
N PRO A 313 -22.33 -1.79 -3.48
CA PRO A 313 -21.05 -2.49 -3.28
C PRO A 313 -21.19 -3.99 -2.97
N ASP A 314 -22.28 -4.41 -2.33
CA ASP A 314 -22.52 -5.82 -1.94
C ASP A 314 -23.39 -6.57 -2.96
N SER A 315 -23.74 -5.92 -4.07
CA SER A 315 -24.45 -6.56 -5.17
C SER A 315 -23.54 -7.44 -6.02
N TRP A 316 -24.10 -8.54 -6.54
CA TRP A 316 -23.42 -9.37 -7.54
C TRP A 316 -23.09 -8.59 -8.82
N GLN A 317 -23.88 -7.57 -9.15
CA GLN A 317 -23.67 -6.69 -10.31
C GLN A 317 -22.37 -5.89 -10.15
N PHE A 318 -22.11 -5.37 -8.96
CA PHE A 318 -20.85 -4.68 -8.66
C PHE A 318 -19.66 -5.63 -8.76
N LEU A 319 -19.77 -6.83 -8.19
CA LEU A 319 -18.71 -7.84 -8.28
C LEU A 319 -18.42 -8.27 -9.73
N LEU A 320 -19.45 -8.43 -10.57
CA LEU A 320 -19.27 -8.72 -12.00
C LEU A 320 -18.64 -7.56 -12.76
N SER A 321 -19.09 -6.33 -12.48
CA SER A 321 -18.52 -5.11 -13.07
C SER A 321 -17.03 -5.00 -12.74
N LEU A 322 -16.68 -5.25 -11.48
CA LEU A 322 -15.30 -5.26 -11.02
C LEU A 322 -14.48 -6.41 -11.63
N SER A 323 -15.05 -7.62 -11.70
CA SER A 323 -14.43 -8.76 -12.39
C SER A 323 -14.14 -8.43 -13.86
N ARG A 324 -15.05 -7.69 -14.52
CA ARG A 324 -14.86 -7.22 -15.90
C ARG A 324 -13.73 -6.20 -16.02
N VAL A 325 -13.70 -5.18 -15.17
CA VAL A 325 -12.65 -4.14 -15.19
C VAL A 325 -11.27 -4.75 -14.91
N THR A 326 -11.17 -5.57 -13.86
CA THR A 326 -9.91 -6.20 -13.44
C THR A 326 -9.37 -7.19 -14.48
N SER A 327 -10.24 -7.99 -15.10
CA SER A 327 -9.84 -8.92 -16.17
C SER A 327 -9.33 -8.18 -17.42
N GLN A 328 -9.90 -7.03 -17.78
CA GLN A 328 -9.45 -6.21 -18.91
C GLN A 328 -8.01 -5.71 -18.75
N VAL A 329 -7.58 -5.45 -17.51
CA VAL A 329 -6.20 -5.04 -17.19
C VAL A 329 -5.30 -6.20 -16.74
N ARG A 330 -5.75 -7.44 -16.97
CA ARG A 330 -5.05 -8.69 -16.63
C ARG A 330 -4.63 -8.71 -15.16
N LYS A 331 -5.60 -8.46 -14.27
CA LYS A 331 -5.47 -8.56 -12.81
C LYS A 331 -6.45 -9.59 -12.31
N THR A 332 -6.04 -10.30 -11.26
CA THR A 332 -6.92 -11.26 -10.59
C THR A 332 -7.66 -10.54 -9.47
N LEU A 333 -9.00 -10.63 -9.47
CA LEU A 333 -9.83 -10.07 -8.42
C LEU A 333 -9.76 -10.94 -7.16
N VAL A 334 -9.58 -10.29 -6.01
CA VAL A 334 -9.56 -10.90 -4.68
C VAL A 334 -10.57 -10.17 -3.80
N ILE A 335 -11.45 -10.92 -3.16
CA ILE A 335 -12.33 -10.43 -2.11
C ILE A 335 -11.66 -10.70 -0.77
N CYS A 336 -11.43 -9.65 0.00
CA CYS A 336 -10.78 -9.68 1.29
C CYS A 336 -11.82 -9.43 2.37
N TYR A 337 -12.29 -10.49 3.01
CA TYR A 337 -13.17 -10.37 4.17
C TYR A 337 -12.34 -10.07 5.41
N VAL A 338 -12.77 -9.08 6.17
CA VAL A 338 -12.15 -8.67 7.41
C VAL A 338 -13.21 -8.72 8.51
N ASP A 339 -12.94 -9.55 9.51
CA ASP A 339 -13.83 -9.77 10.65
C ASP A 339 -13.26 -9.02 11.86
N PRO A 340 -14.01 -8.07 12.45
CA PRO A 340 -13.64 -7.46 13.72
C PRO A 340 -13.76 -8.47 14.87
N PRO A 341 -13.12 -8.21 16.02
CA PRO A 341 -13.23 -9.07 17.20
C PRO A 341 -14.67 -9.21 17.69
N THR A 342 -15.08 -10.45 17.99
CA THR A 342 -16.42 -10.80 18.49
C THR A 342 -16.58 -10.27 19.92
N GLY A 343 -17.35 -9.19 20.10
CA GLY A 343 -17.55 -8.54 21.41
C GLY A 343 -17.58 -7.01 21.35
N THR A 344 -17.06 -6.41 20.27
CA THR A 344 -17.49 -5.07 19.87
C THR A 344 -18.78 -5.28 19.10
N GLY A 345 -19.93 -5.14 19.76
CA GLY A 345 -21.18 -4.95 19.05
C GLY A 345 -21.02 -3.81 18.05
N THR A 346 -22.01 -3.65 17.20
CA THR A 346 -22.27 -2.48 16.35
C THR A 346 -22.37 -1.14 17.12
N GLU A 347 -21.73 -1.03 18.27
CA GLU A 347 -21.37 0.20 18.95
C GLU A 347 -20.16 0.77 18.20
N SER A 348 -20.49 1.53 17.15
CA SER A 348 -19.69 2.62 16.63
C SER A 348 -18.23 2.26 16.31
N ALA A 349 -17.94 2.00 15.04
CA ALA A 349 -16.58 2.17 14.48
C ALA A 349 -15.96 3.58 14.74
N GLN A 350 -16.70 4.46 15.42
CA GLN A 350 -16.38 5.80 15.88
C GLN A 350 -15.96 5.87 17.36
N ASP A 351 -15.99 4.79 18.16
CA ASP A 351 -15.49 4.79 19.54
C ASP A 351 -13.94 4.83 19.55
N LEU A 352 -13.45 6.05 19.30
CA LEU A 352 -12.21 6.79 19.57
C LEU A 352 -10.93 6.10 20.11
N ALA A 353 -10.79 4.79 20.10
CA ALA A 353 -9.55 4.07 20.38
C ALA A 353 -9.02 3.42 19.10
N SER A 354 -7.70 3.45 18.91
CA SER A 354 -7.08 2.75 17.79
C SER A 354 -7.31 1.24 17.94
N PRO A 355 -7.90 0.55 16.94
CA PRO A 355 -8.23 -0.86 17.06
C PRO A 355 -6.96 -1.70 17.18
N ASP A 356 -6.99 -2.72 18.05
CA ASP A 356 -5.95 -3.73 18.08
C ASP A 356 -6.07 -4.62 16.84
N LEU A 357 -5.32 -4.25 15.80
CA LEU A 357 -5.31 -4.93 14.51
C LEU A 357 -4.94 -6.42 14.61
N ALA A 358 -4.32 -6.87 15.71
CA ALA A 358 -4.01 -8.28 15.92
C ALA A 358 -5.26 -9.15 16.12
N GLN A 359 -6.39 -8.54 16.51
CA GLN A 359 -7.64 -9.24 16.80
C GLN A 359 -8.51 -9.42 15.55
N TYR A 360 -8.20 -8.72 14.46
CA TYR A 360 -8.93 -8.81 13.20
C TYR A 360 -8.55 -10.09 12.46
N LYS A 361 -9.55 -10.81 11.96
CA LYS A 361 -9.33 -12.00 11.13
C LYS A 361 -9.53 -11.63 9.66
N VAL A 362 -8.55 -11.99 8.83
CA VAL A 362 -8.57 -11.70 7.38
C VAL A 362 -8.69 -13.00 6.59
N ARG A 363 -9.70 -13.06 5.71
CA ARG A 363 -9.97 -14.18 4.80
C ARG A 363 -9.96 -13.70 3.35
N GLU A 364 -9.24 -14.40 2.49
CA GLU A 364 -9.05 -14.03 1.08
C GLU A 364 -9.79 -15.01 0.16
N PHE A 365 -10.50 -14.50 -0.84
CA PHE A 365 -11.16 -15.31 -1.86
C PHE A 365 -10.76 -14.83 -3.25
N VAL A 366 -10.12 -15.71 -4.01
CA VAL A 366 -9.73 -15.42 -5.39
C VAL A 366 -10.93 -15.66 -6.29
N VAL A 367 -11.40 -14.59 -6.95
CA VAL A 367 -12.50 -14.69 -7.90
C VAL A 367 -11.95 -15.16 -9.25
N GLN A 368 -12.32 -16.37 -9.64
CA GLN A 368 -11.99 -16.94 -10.95
C GLN A 368 -13.25 -17.17 -11.76
N ARG A 369 -13.15 -16.92 -13.07
CA ARG A 369 -14.23 -17.26 -14.00
C ARG A 369 -14.32 -18.78 -14.08
N PHE A 370 -15.53 -19.32 -13.94
CA PHE A 370 -15.80 -20.72 -14.22
C PHE A 370 -15.32 -21.06 -15.64
N ASN A 371 -14.47 -22.08 -15.75
CA ASN A 371 -13.99 -22.60 -17.03
C ASN A 371 -14.34 -24.09 -17.10
N PRO A 372 -15.30 -24.49 -17.94
CA PRO A 372 -15.74 -25.88 -18.04
C PRO A 372 -14.63 -26.82 -18.52
N ASN A 373 -13.61 -26.30 -19.21
CA ASN A 373 -12.52 -27.11 -19.79
C ASN A 373 -11.35 -27.37 -18.82
N ARG A 374 -11.45 -26.91 -17.56
CA ARG A 374 -10.41 -27.10 -16.53
C ARG A 374 -10.78 -28.15 -15.47
N MET A 375 -11.83 -28.94 -15.71
CA MET A 375 -12.26 -30.04 -14.82
C MET A 375 -11.54 -31.34 -15.07
#